data_AF-A0A1G2YVZ9-F1
#
_entry.id   AF-A0A1G2YVZ9-F1
#
_cell.length_a   1.000
_cell.length_b   1.000
_cell.length_c   1.000
_cell.angle_alpha   90.00
_cell.angle_beta   90.00
_cell.angle_gamma   90.00
#
_symmetry.space_group_name_H-M   'P 1'
#
loop_
_entity.id
_entity.type
_entity.pdbx_description
1 polymer ?
#
loop_
_entity_poly.entity_id
_entity_poly.type
_entity_poly.pdbx_seq_one_letter_code
_entity_poly.pdbx_strand_id
1 'polypeptide(L)' 'MQFVDVANRFESDITVSNNENSVDGKSIMQMSMLAATCGTKLKIKAEGPDAQQAIDALRELVEEKHFDEPTPEERKKCQD' A
#
# COMPACT_ATOMS: atom_id res chain seq x y z
N MET A 1 -1.33 -4.14 8.00
CA MET A 1 -2.06 -3.25 7.08
C MET A 1 -1.43 -3.50 5.73
N GLN A 2 -2.13 -4.19 4.81
CA GLN A 2 -1.50 -4.80 3.61
C GLN A 2 -0.62 -3.83 2.81
N PHE A 3 -1.03 -2.56 2.69
CA PHE A 3 -0.21 -1.52 2.05
C PHE A 3 1.17 -1.34 2.70
N VAL A 4 1.18 -1.18 4.02
CA VAL A 4 2.42 -0.96 4.77
C VAL A 4 3.30 -2.21 4.76
N ASP A 5 2.68 -3.39 4.79
CA ASP A 5 3.38 -4.67 4.74
C ASP A 5 4.08 -4.87 3.39
N VAL A 6 3.47 -4.40 2.29
CA VAL A 6 4.10 -4.39 0.95
C VAL A 6 5.17 -3.31 0.85
N ALA A 7 4.89 -2.08 1.30
CA ALA A 7 5.84 -0.97 1.26
C ALA A 7 7.15 -1.27 2.02
N ASN A 8 7.07 -1.99 3.14
CA ASN A 8 8.24 -2.38 3.93
C ASN A 8 9.14 -3.44 3.28
N ARG A 9 8.73 -4.06 2.17
CA ARG A 9 9.57 -5.03 1.44
C ARG A 9 10.64 -4.36 0.57
N PHE A 10 10.50 -3.06 0.33
CA PHE A 10 11.36 -2.30 -0.56
C PHE A 10 12.34 -1.44 0.23
N GLU A 11 13.54 -1.26 -0.32
CA GLU A 11 14.56 -0.37 0.23
C GLU A 11 14.18 1.10 -0.01
N SER A 12 13.47 1.40 -1.10
CA SER A 12 13.06 2.75 -1.47
C SER A 12 12.26 3.46 -0.39
N ASP A 13 12.48 4.76 -0.24
CA ASP A 13 11.62 5.62 0.55
C ASP A 13 10.29 5.80 -0.17
N ILE A 14 9.18 5.51 0.52
CA ILE A 14 7.84 5.51 -0.07
C ILE A 14 7.00 6.56 0.64
N THR A 15 6.54 7.55 -0.11
CA THR A 15 5.67 8.61 0.37
C THR A 15 4.30 8.47 -0.26
N VAL A 16 3.25 8.55 0.56
CA VAL A 16 1.85 8.53 0.12
C VAL A 16 1.20 9.85 0.48
N SER A 17 0.42 10.41 -0.44
CA SER A 17 -0.31 11.65 -0.18
C SER A 17 -1.76 11.58 -0.67
N ASN A 18 -2.67 12.06 0.18
CA ASN A 18 -3.94 12.62 -0.29
C ASN A 18 -3.65 14.12 -0.55
N ASN A 19 -4.43 14.84 -1.37
CA ASN A 19 -4.05 16.20 -1.81
C ASN A 19 -3.69 17.21 -0.70
N GLU A 20 -4.01 16.91 0.56
CA GLU A 20 -3.78 17.76 1.74
C GLU A 20 -2.58 17.30 2.58
N ASN A 21 -2.39 16.00 2.76
CA ASN A 21 -1.41 15.42 3.69
C ASN A 21 -0.50 14.43 2.98
N SER A 22 0.78 14.46 3.35
CA SER A 22 1.80 13.53 2.87
C SER A 22 2.37 12.76 4.06
N VAL A 23 2.46 11.44 3.94
CA VAL A 23 2.88 10.52 5.00
C VAL A 23 3.87 9.49 4.48
N ASP A 24 4.60 8.88 5.40
CA ASP A 24 5.44 7.71 5.14
C ASP A 24 4.56 6.46 4.90
N GLY A 25 4.67 5.90 3.70
CA GLY A 25 3.96 4.70 3.27
C GLY A 25 4.37 3.42 4.00
N LYS A 26 5.50 3.43 4.70
CA LYS A 26 5.99 2.32 5.55
C LYS A 26 5.53 2.43 7.00
N SER A 27 4.92 3.54 7.40
CA SER A 27 4.46 3.75 8.77
C SER A 27 2.96 3.44 8.91
N ILE A 28 2.64 2.32 9.59
CA ILE A 28 1.25 1.97 9.95
C ILE A 28 0.52 3.12 10.65
N MET A 29 1.21 3.85 11.54
CA MET A 29 0.62 4.95 12.29
C MET A 29 0.20 6.08 11.36
N GLN A 30 1.10 6.53 10.47
CA GLN A 30 0.79 7.66 9.59
C GLN A 30 -0.18 7.26 8.47
N MET A 31 -0.06 6.04 7.94
CA MET A 31 -0.98 5.53 6.92
C MET A 31 -2.41 5.36 7.43
N SER A 32 -2.59 4.94 8.69
CA SER A 32 -3.93 4.88 9.31
C SER A 32 -4.52 6.28 9.53
N MET A 33 -3.68 7.30 9.72
CA MET A 33 -4.11 8.70 9.91
C MET A 33 -4.40 9.44 8.60
N LEU A 34 -3.91 8.95 7.45
CA LEU A 34 -4.15 9.59 6.14
C LEU A 34 -5.64 9.63 5.76
N ALA A 35 -6.51 8.93 6.50
CA ALA A 35 -7.98 8.96 6.36
C ALA A 35 -8.45 8.79 4.91
N ALA A 36 -7.73 7.97 4.14
CA ALA A 36 -8.01 7.71 2.73
C ALA A 36 -9.25 6.82 2.63
N THR A 37 -10.42 7.42 2.38
CA THR A 37 -11.66 6.69 2.11
C THR A 37 -11.71 6.26 0.65
N CYS A 38 -12.53 5.24 0.36
CA CYS A 38 -12.76 4.79 -1.02
C CYS A 38 -13.18 5.97 -1.91
N GLY A 39 -12.48 6.14 -3.04
CA GLY A 39 -12.64 7.29 -3.94
C GLY A 39 -11.63 8.41 -3.74
N THR A 40 -10.80 8.37 -2.68
CA THR A 40 -9.69 9.31 -2.50
C THR A 40 -8.60 9.04 -3.53
N LYS A 41 -8.19 10.07 -4.27
CA LYS A 41 -7.01 9.98 -5.14
C LYS A 41 -5.75 10.06 -4.30
N LEU A 42 -4.98 8.97 -4.31
CA LEU A 42 -3.66 8.91 -3.68
C LEU A 42 -2.57 9.16 -4.72
N LYS A 43 -1.54 9.92 -4.32
CA LYS A 43 -0.27 10.00 -5.05
C LYS A 43 0.77 9.22 -4.26
N ILE A 44 1.37 8.24 -4.91
CA ILE A 44 2.45 7.42 -4.36
C ILE A 44 3.74 7.85 -5.05
N LYS A 45 4.79 8.09 -4.26
CA LYS A 45 6.13 8.42 -4.73
C LYS A 45 7.10 7.45 -4.09
N ALA A 46 8.00 6.88 -4.89
CA ALA A 46 9.08 6.03 -4.41
C ALA A 46 10.42 6.59 -4.89
N GLU A 47 11.41 6.61 -4.00
CA GLU A 47 12.79 7.01 -4.31
C GLU A 47 13.77 5.97 -3.76
N GLY A 48 14.57 5.38 -4.64
CA GLY A 48 15.52 4.33 -4.25
C GLY A 48 15.79 3.32 -5.36
N PRO A 49 16.59 2.28 -5.06
CA PRO A 49 17.08 1.32 -6.05
C PRO A 49 15.97 0.44 -6.64
N ASP A 50 14.89 0.23 -5.90
CA ASP A 50 13.73 -0.59 -6.26
C ASP A 50 12.44 0.24 -6.42
N ALA A 51 12.57 1.56 -6.66
CA ALA A 51 11.44 2.50 -6.67
C ALA A 51 10.36 2.11 -7.69
N GLN A 52 10.75 1.68 -8.89
CA GLN A 52 9.81 1.26 -9.91
C GLN A 52 9.01 0.02 -9.47
N GLN A 53 9.70 -0.98 -8.90
CA GLN A 53 9.08 -2.20 -8.40
C GLN A 53 8.12 -1.91 -7.25
N ALA A 54 8.50 -0.99 -6.36
CA ALA A 54 7.66 -0.53 -5.27
C ALA A 54 6.37 0.13 -5.78
N ILE A 55 6.47 1.01 -6.79
CA ILE A 55 5.29 1.64 -7.39
C ILE A 55 4.38 0.62 -8.04
N ASP A 56 4.93 -0.32 -8.82
CA ASP A 56 4.14 -1.33 -9.53
C ASP A 56 3.35 -2.22 -8.55
N ALA A 57 4.03 -2.73 -7.51
CA ALA A 57 3.39 -3.58 -6.49
C ALA A 57 2.34 -2.82 -5.66
N LEU A 58 2.61 -1.57 -5.27
CA LEU A 58 1.66 -0.77 -4.50
C LEU A 58 0.47 -0.31 -5.36
N ARG A 59 0.69 -0.08 -6.66
CA ARG A 59 -0.37 0.24 -7.61
C ARG A 59 -1.30 -0.95 -7.80
N GLU A 60 -0.75 -2.13 -8.06
CA GLU A 60 -1.51 -3.38 -8.19
C GLU A 60 -2.37 -3.60 -6.94
N LEU A 61 -1.77 -3.46 -5.76
CA LEU A 61 -2.47 -3.58 -4.49
C LEU A 61 -3.66 -2.61 -4.33
N VAL A 62 -3.53 -1.36 -4.79
CA VAL A 62 -4.60 -0.35 -4.71
C VAL A 62 -5.65 -0.54 -5.81
N GLU A 63 -5.25 -0.97 -7.00
CA GLU A 63 -6.15 -1.17 -8.15
C GLU A 63 -6.96 -2.48 -8.05
N GLU A 64 -6.45 -3.52 -7.40
CA GLU A 64 -7.15 -4.79 -7.20
C GLU A 64 -8.34 -4.71 -6.21
N LYS A 65 -8.65 -3.53 -5.64
CA LYS A 65 -9.84 -3.24 -4.82
C LYS A 65 -10.05 -4.06 -3.54
N HIS A 66 -9.16 -4.98 -3.16
CA HIS A 66 -9.27 -5.76 -1.94
C HIS A 66 -8.48 -5.12 -0.79
N PHE A 67 -8.90 -3.92 -0.37
CA PHE A 67 -8.33 -3.24 0.81
C PHE A 67 -8.77 -3.85 2.16
N ASP A 68 -9.71 -4.80 2.15
CA ASP A 68 -10.28 -5.44 3.34
C ASP A 68 -10.46 -6.97 3.21
N GLU A 69 -10.04 -7.60 2.11
CA GLU A 69 -10.13 -9.05 1.96
C GLU A 69 -8.76 -9.72 1.98
N PRO A 70 -8.57 -10.82 2.73
CA PRO A 70 -7.38 -11.63 2.62
C PRO A 70 -7.23 -12.10 1.18
N THR A 71 -6.02 -11.99 0.65
CA THR A 71 -5.67 -12.42 -0.71
C THR A 71 -6.17 -13.86 -0.97
N PRO A 72 -6.61 -14.18 -2.21
CA PRO A 72 -7.13 -15.51 -2.55
C PRO A 72 -6.17 -16.68 -2.22
N GLU A 73 -4.87 -16.42 -2.06
CA GLU A 73 -3.87 -17.44 -1.69
C GLU A 73 -4.00 -17.95 -0.25
N GLU A 74 -4.72 -17.28 0.65
CA GLU A 74 -5.01 -17.79 2.00
C GLU A 74 -6.31 -18.60 2.08
N ARG A 75 -7.14 -18.62 1.02
CA ARG A 75 -8.39 -19.42 0.99
C ARG A 75 -8.17 -20.92 0.73
N LYS A 76 -6.92 -21.37 0.52
CA LYS A 76 -6.59 -22.77 0.17
C LYS A 76 -6.05 -23.60 1.34
N LYS A 77 -6.45 -23.33 2.59
CA LYS A 77 -6.05 -24.17 3.74
C LYS A 77 -7.17 -24.59 4.72
N CYS A 78 -8.44 -24.54 4.34
CA CYS A 78 -9.51 -25.23 5.08
C CYS A 78 -10.63 -25.70 4.12
N GLN A 79 -10.28 -26.55 3.16
CA GLN A 79 -11.24 -27.52 2.62
C GLN A 79 -10.65 -28.91 2.87
N ASP A 80 -10.84 -29.36 4.11
CA ASP A 80 -10.86 -30.78 4.51
C ASP A 80 -11.89 -30.90 5.65
#